data_AF-A0A7C5K6S1-F1
#
_entry.id   AF-A0A7C5K6S1-F1
#
_cell.length_a   1.000
_cell.length_b   1.000
_cell.length_c   1.000
_cell.angle_alpha   90.00
_cell.angle_beta   90.00
_cell.angle_gamma   90.00
#
_symmetry.space_group_name_H-M   'P 1'
#
loop_
_entity.id
_entity.type
_entity.pdbx_description
1 polymer ?
#
loop_
_entity_poly.entity_id
_entity_poly.type
_entity_poly.pdbx_seq_one_letter_code
_entity_poly.pdbx_strand_id
1 'polypeptide(L)'
;MSEFKSKAVKPWWWRPLWIVTLLLTIVSGAIAYFILHSSIERVVSAVALTFICIGIAYYIRVKPSMKVNRVLYIWLGVTPIGFCIWILWGVSGLARFITNLIGPMPSLLLSWAVCYGIGAFIGDWIGKRRNYRLPLTP
;
A
#
# COMPACT_ATOMS: atom_id res chain seq x y z
N MET A 1 1.88 15.63 -38.08
CA MET A 1 2.69 16.16 -36.96
C MET A 1 2.93 15.01 -35.99
N SER A 2 4.10 14.37 -36.05
CA SER A 2 4.44 13.22 -35.21
C SER A 2 4.82 13.72 -33.82
N GLU A 3 3.94 13.51 -32.83
CA GLU A 3 4.28 13.71 -31.43
C GLU A 3 5.45 12.79 -31.06
N PHE A 4 6.64 13.38 -30.91
CA PHE A 4 7.74 12.76 -30.21
C PHE A 4 7.29 12.50 -28.77
N LYS A 5 6.78 11.30 -28.49
CA LYS A 5 6.72 10.76 -27.14
C LYS A 5 8.16 10.60 -26.65
N SER A 6 8.70 11.65 -26.04
CA SER A 6 9.95 11.56 -25.31
C SER A 6 9.74 10.51 -24.22
N LYS A 7 10.42 9.37 -24.34
CA LYS A 7 10.51 8.41 -23.24
C LYS A 7 11.14 9.17 -22.08
N ALA A 8 10.36 9.50 -21.05
CA ALA A 8 10.89 10.18 -19.88
C ALA A 8 12.09 9.38 -19.35
N VAL A 9 13.28 9.95 -19.48
CA VAL A 9 14.52 9.31 -19.05
C VAL A 9 14.47 9.24 -17.53
N LYS A 10 14.39 8.03 -16.97
CA LYS A 10 14.35 7.84 -15.52
C LYS A 10 15.58 8.54 -14.91
N PRO A 11 15.42 9.40 -13.89
CA PRO A 11 16.54 10.11 -13.28
C PRO A 11 17.57 9.11 -12.73
N TRP A 12 18.85 9.37 -12.99
CA TRP A 12 19.97 8.47 -12.68
C TRP A 12 20.02 8.07 -11.19
N TRP A 13 19.55 8.94 -10.30
CA TRP A 13 19.60 8.76 -8.83
C TRP A 13 18.55 7.76 -8.33
N TRP A 14 17.67 7.26 -9.20
CA TRP A 14 16.66 6.29 -8.81
C TRP A 14 17.17 4.85 -8.67
N ARG A 15 18.30 4.50 -9.27
CA ARG A 15 18.93 3.19 -9.04
C ARG A 15 19.50 3.07 -7.62
N PRO A 16 20.27 4.05 -7.11
CA PRO A 16 20.80 3.96 -5.75
C PRO A 16 19.69 3.97 -4.69
N LEU A 17 18.55 4.62 -4.91
CA LEU A 17 17.44 4.61 -3.93
C LEU A 17 16.94 3.20 -3.58
N TRP A 18 16.90 2.26 -4.53
CA TRP A 18 16.48 0.87 -4.26
C TRP A 18 17.53 0.10 -3.47
N ILE A 19 18.80 0.34 -3.76
CA ILE A 19 19.92 -0.25 -3.01
C ILE A 19 19.91 0.29 -1.57
N VAL A 20 19.67 1.60 -1.41
CA VAL A 20 19.54 2.25 -0.10
C VAL A 20 18.33 1.70 0.66
N THR A 21 17.19 1.44 0.03
CA THR A 21 16.03 0.84 0.71
C THR A 21 16.29 -0.59 1.16
N LEU A 22 16.98 -1.40 0.36
CA LEU A 22 17.41 -2.74 0.78
C LEU A 22 18.35 -2.68 1.98
N LEU A 23 19.37 -1.80 1.94
CA LEU A 23 20.31 -1.60 3.05
C LEU A 23 19.59 -1.12 4.31
N LEU A 24 18.72 -0.11 4.20
CA LEU A 24 17.92 0.38 5.33
C LEU A 24 17.04 -0.70 5.93
N THR A 25 16.50 -1.61 5.11
CA THR A 25 15.68 -2.74 5.59
C THR A 25 16.53 -3.68 6.45
N ILE A 26 17.76 -4.01 6.01
CA ILE A 26 18.70 -4.85 6.78
C ILE A 26 19.07 -4.16 8.11
N VAL A 27 19.43 -2.88 8.05
CA VAL A 27 19.79 -2.08 9.23
C VAL A 27 18.61 -1.98 10.20
N SER A 28 17.39 -1.81 9.70
CA SER A 28 16.19 -1.75 10.52
C SER A 28 15.92 -3.07 11.25
N GLY A 29 16.18 -4.21 10.58
CA GLY A 29 16.11 -5.53 11.21
C GLY A 29 17.13 -5.71 12.33
N ALA A 30 18.38 -5.26 12.10
CA ALA A 30 19.42 -5.29 13.12
C ALA A 30 19.04 -4.42 14.34
N ILE A 31 18.54 -3.21 14.11
CA ILE A 31 18.03 -2.33 15.17
C ILE A 31 16.89 -3.00 15.94
N ALA A 32 15.93 -3.62 15.24
CA ALA A 32 14.80 -4.30 15.87
C ALA A 32 15.24 -5.45 16.80
N TYR A 33 16.30 -6.16 16.44
CA TYR A 33 16.84 -7.24 17.27
C TYR A 33 17.69 -6.71 18.44
N PHE A 34 18.66 -5.84 18.15
CA PHE A 34 19.66 -5.43 19.15
C PHE A 34 19.17 -4.34 20.11
N ILE A 35 18.34 -3.41 19.64
CA ILE A 35 17.88 -2.24 20.43
C ILE A 35 16.48 -2.49 20.99
N LEU A 36 15.57 -2.98 20.14
CA LEU A 36 14.18 -3.22 20.55
C LEU A 36 13.97 -4.62 21.15
N HIS A 37 15.04 -5.43 21.27
CA HIS A 37 15.04 -6.78 21.84
C HIS A 37 13.90 -7.68 21.33
N SER A 38 13.53 -7.50 20.06
CA SER A 38 12.48 -8.32 19.45
C SER A 38 12.98 -9.74 19.19
N SER A 39 12.11 -10.74 19.34
CA SER A 39 12.49 -12.13 19.09
C SER A 39 12.96 -12.32 17.65
N ILE A 40 14.00 -13.16 17.47
CA ILE A 40 14.66 -13.31 16.16
C ILE A 40 13.69 -13.79 15.08
N GLU A 41 12.74 -14.66 15.44
CA GLU A 41 11.69 -15.14 14.54
C GLU A 41 10.82 -14.00 13.99
N ARG A 42 10.44 -13.03 14.84
CA ARG A 42 9.64 -11.87 14.43
C ARG A 42 10.44 -10.93 13.53
N VAL A 43 11.72 -10.72 13.84
CA VAL A 43 12.59 -9.86 13.03
C VAL A 43 12.82 -10.48 11.66
N VAL A 44 13.18 -11.76 11.60
CA VAL A 44 13.43 -12.46 10.34
C VAL A 44 12.17 -12.53 9.48
N SER A 45 11.02 -12.87 10.05
CA SER A 45 9.75 -12.91 9.30
C SER A 45 9.33 -11.53 8.78
N ALA A 46 9.48 -10.48 9.59
CA ALA A 46 9.18 -9.10 9.17
C ALA A 46 10.12 -8.61 8.06
N VAL A 47 11.43 -8.88 8.16
CA VAL A 47 12.41 -8.51 7.14
C VAL A 47 12.16 -9.27 5.85
N ALA A 48 11.87 -10.58 5.92
CA ALA A 48 11.53 -11.39 4.76
C ALA A 48 10.27 -10.87 4.04
N LEU A 49 9.21 -10.57 4.78
CA LEU A 49 8.00 -9.94 4.25
C LEU A 49 8.31 -8.60 3.57
N THR A 50 9.15 -7.77 4.19
CA THR A 50 9.53 -6.47 3.65
C THR A 50 10.30 -6.62 2.33
N PHE A 51 11.22 -7.58 2.23
CA PHE A 51 11.92 -7.86 0.97
C PHE A 51 10.98 -8.35 -0.14
N ILE A 52 9.99 -9.18 0.19
CA ILE A 52 8.97 -9.61 -0.77
C ILE A 52 8.21 -8.38 -1.29
N CYS A 53 7.77 -7.50 -0.40
CA CYS A 53 7.09 -6.25 -0.78
C CYS A 53 7.96 -5.36 -1.69
N ILE A 54 9.23 -5.18 -1.35
CA ILE A 54 10.21 -4.43 -2.16
C ILE A 54 10.37 -5.09 -3.54
N GLY A 55 10.47 -6.41 -3.60
CA GLY A 55 10.58 -7.18 -4.85
C GLY A 55 9.36 -7.01 -5.75
N ILE A 56 8.15 -7.08 -5.18
CA ILE A 56 6.89 -6.84 -5.91
C ILE A 56 6.87 -5.41 -6.45
N ALA A 57 7.21 -4.42 -5.62
CA ALA A 57 7.27 -3.01 -6.03
C ALA A 57 8.27 -2.78 -7.17
N TYR A 58 9.43 -3.43 -7.12
CA TYR A 58 10.43 -3.38 -8.19
C TYR A 58 9.93 -4.08 -9.47
N TYR A 59 9.26 -5.22 -9.37
CA TYR A 59 8.69 -5.94 -10.51
C TYR A 59 7.65 -5.10 -11.27
N ILE A 60 6.71 -4.48 -10.54
CA ILE A 60 5.71 -3.55 -11.09
C ILE A 60 6.39 -2.44 -11.89
N ARG A 61 7.50 -1.91 -11.39
CA ARG A 61 8.27 -0.85 -12.05
C ARG A 61 8.94 -1.30 -13.35
N VAL A 62 9.43 -2.53 -13.40
CA VAL A 62 10.17 -3.06 -14.56
C VAL A 62 9.21 -3.53 -15.66
N LYS A 63 8.12 -4.20 -15.29
CA LYS A 63 7.07 -4.65 -16.21
C LYS A 63 5.72 -4.03 -15.83
N PRO A 64 5.42 -2.81 -16.29
CA PRO A 64 4.11 -2.23 -16.07
C PRO A 64 3.06 -3.05 -16.81
N SER A 65 2.13 -3.65 -16.07
CA SER A 65 0.99 -4.40 -16.61
C SER A 65 -0.30 -3.70 -16.21
N MET A 66 -1.20 -3.47 -17.15
CA MET A 66 -2.46 -2.77 -16.90
C MET A 66 -3.32 -3.47 -15.85
N LYS A 67 -3.28 -4.81 -15.80
CA LYS A 67 -3.97 -5.60 -14.77
C LYS A 67 -3.38 -5.36 -13.39
N VAL A 68 -2.05 -5.32 -13.29
CA VAL A 68 -1.34 -5.08 -12.02
C VAL A 68 -1.53 -3.64 -11.55
N ASN A 69 -1.52 -2.67 -12.47
CA ASN A 69 -1.79 -1.27 -12.15
C ASN A 69 -3.20 -1.05 -11.59
N ARG A 70 -4.20 -1.75 -12.13
CA ARG A 70 -5.56 -1.71 -11.58
C ARG A 70 -5.61 -2.22 -10.15
N VAL A 71 -4.98 -3.37 -9.87
CA VAL A 71 -4.90 -3.92 -8.51
C VAL A 71 -4.20 -2.93 -7.56
N LEU A 72 -3.14 -2.26 -8.02
CA LEU A 72 -2.43 -1.26 -7.21
C LEU A 72 -3.27 -0.04 -6.91
N TYR A 73 -4.05 0.47 -7.87
CA TYR A 73 -4.98 1.57 -7.62
C TYR A 73 -6.05 1.19 -6.58
N ILE A 74 -6.57 -0.04 -6.65
CA ILE A 74 -7.50 -0.57 -5.64
C ILE A 74 -6.81 -0.68 -4.29
N TRP A 75 -5.60 -1.25 -4.24
CA TRP A 75 -4.82 -1.41 -3.00
C TRP A 75 -4.45 -0.06 -2.35
N LEU A 76 -4.05 0.93 -3.16
CA LEU A 76 -3.83 2.31 -2.73
C LEU A 76 -5.11 3.02 -2.31
N GLY A 77 -6.28 2.56 -2.75
CA GLY A 77 -7.55 3.02 -2.21
C GLY A 77 -7.84 2.38 -0.85
N VAL A 78 -7.68 1.07 -0.72
CA VAL A 78 -7.94 0.33 0.52
C VAL A 78 -7.03 0.81 1.66
N THR A 79 -5.73 0.95 1.39
CA THR A 79 -4.73 1.17 2.45
C THR A 79 -4.79 2.57 3.06
N PRO A 80 -4.48 3.69 2.38
CA PRO A 80 -4.60 5.01 2.98
C PRO A 80 -6.05 5.51 3.06
N ILE A 81 -6.86 5.35 2.02
CA ILE A 81 -8.21 5.97 1.99
C ILE A 81 -9.19 5.16 2.85
N GLY A 82 -9.24 3.84 2.67
CA GLY A 82 -10.11 2.96 3.46
C GLY A 82 -9.77 3.00 4.95
N PHE A 83 -8.48 3.06 5.30
CA PHE A 83 -8.05 3.20 6.70
C PHE A 83 -8.43 4.54 7.31
N CYS A 84 -8.25 5.66 6.58
CA CYS A 84 -8.70 6.97 7.05
C CYS A 84 -10.22 7.01 7.28
N ILE A 85 -11.01 6.42 6.38
CA ILE A 85 -12.47 6.30 6.54
C ILE A 85 -12.81 5.46 7.77
N TRP A 86 -12.09 4.37 8.01
CA TRP A 86 -12.31 3.51 9.17
C TRP A 86 -11.98 4.21 10.50
N ILE A 87 -10.92 5.01 10.54
CA ILE A 87 -10.61 5.86 11.71
C ILE A 87 -11.73 6.88 11.94
N LEU A 88 -12.15 7.60 10.90
CA LEU A 88 -13.25 8.57 11.00
C LEU A 88 -14.54 7.91 11.51
N TRP A 89 -14.84 6.71 11.00
CA TRP A 89 -15.96 5.89 11.46
C TRP A 89 -15.86 5.58 12.96
N GLY A 90 -14.68 5.15 13.43
CA GLY A 90 -14.42 4.86 14.84
C GLY A 90 -14.57 6.08 15.76
N VAL A 91 -14.11 7.25 15.32
CA VAL A 91 -14.13 8.50 16.12
C VAL A 91 -15.50 9.18 16.10
N SER A 92 -16.28 9.03 15.03
CA SER A 92 -17.58 9.67 14.85
C SER A 92 -18.68 9.27 15.85
N GLY A 93 -18.43 8.30 16.74
CA GLY A 93 -19.43 7.76 17.67
C GLY A 93 -20.45 6.82 17.02
N LEU A 94 -20.59 6.84 15.68
CA LEU A 94 -21.45 5.95 14.91
C LEU A 94 -21.05 4.48 15.08
N ALA A 95 -19.74 4.21 15.15
CA ALA A 95 -19.22 2.87 15.45
C ALA A 95 -19.74 2.31 16.77
N ARG A 96 -19.88 3.16 17.79
CA ARG A 96 -20.34 2.78 19.12
C ARG A 96 -21.84 2.46 19.12
N PHE A 97 -22.63 3.24 18.37
CA PHE A 97 -24.05 2.98 18.16
C PHE A 97 -24.28 1.61 17.49
N ILE A 98 -23.58 1.34 16.38
CA ILE A 98 -23.73 0.06 15.67
C ILE A 98 -23.24 -1.11 16.54
N THR A 99 -22.12 -0.94 17.26
CA THR A 99 -21.61 -1.97 18.18
C THR A 99 -22.62 -2.32 19.28
N ASN A 100 -23.36 -1.35 19.80
CA ASN A 100 -24.41 -1.60 20.78
C ASN A 100 -25.62 -2.33 20.19
N LEU A 101 -25.87 -2.19 18.88
CA LEU A 101 -27.06 -2.74 18.21
C LEU A 101 -26.87 -4.21 17.80
N ILE A 102 -25.71 -4.54 17.21
CA ILE A 102 -25.42 -5.84 16.60
C ILE A 102 -24.26 -6.58 17.27
N GLY A 103 -23.67 -6.00 18.31
CA GLY A 103 -22.52 -6.55 19.02
C GLY A 103 -21.18 -6.21 18.37
N PRO A 104 -20.07 -6.42 19.12
CA PRO A 104 -18.74 -5.96 18.72
C PRO A 104 -18.16 -6.70 17.51
N MET A 105 -18.33 -8.02 17.43
CA MET A 105 -17.76 -8.80 16.32
C MET A 105 -18.46 -8.51 14.98
N PRO A 106 -19.80 -8.58 14.88
CA PRO A 106 -20.50 -8.24 13.63
C PRO A 106 -20.27 -6.78 13.20
N SER A 107 -20.26 -5.84 14.14
CA SER A 107 -19.96 -4.42 13.89
C SER A 107 -18.56 -4.21 13.31
N LEU A 108 -17.56 -4.91 13.86
CA LEU A 108 -16.18 -4.79 13.40
C LEU A 108 -16.04 -5.31 11.96
N LEU A 109 -16.57 -6.49 11.65
CA LEU A 109 -16.56 -7.05 10.30
C LEU A 109 -17.30 -6.16 9.29
N LEU A 110 -18.46 -5.62 9.68
CA LEU A 110 -19.23 -4.69 8.86
C LEU A 110 -18.44 -3.40 8.59
N SER A 111 -17.82 -2.84 9.63
CA SER A 111 -17.02 -1.61 9.50
C SER A 111 -15.84 -1.80 8.55
N TRP A 112 -15.16 -2.95 8.60
CA TRP A 112 -14.09 -3.29 7.67
C TRP A 112 -14.61 -3.46 6.25
N ALA A 113 -15.67 -4.23 6.06
CA ALA A 113 -16.25 -4.45 4.74
C ALA A 113 -16.66 -3.14 4.07
N VAL A 114 -17.31 -2.24 4.81
CA VAL A 114 -17.78 -0.95 4.30
C VAL A 114 -16.62 0.01 4.07
N CYS A 115 -15.76 0.25 5.06
CA CYS A 115 -14.70 1.26 4.95
C CYS A 115 -13.65 0.87 3.90
N TYR A 116 -13.19 -0.38 3.91
CA TYR A 116 -12.23 -0.85 2.91
C TYR A 116 -12.87 -1.07 1.54
N GLY A 117 -14.16 -1.44 1.47
CA GLY A 117 -14.91 -1.52 0.22
C GLY A 117 -15.04 -0.16 -0.46
N ILE A 118 -15.37 0.88 0.31
CA ILE A 118 -15.41 2.27 -0.19
C ILE A 118 -14.01 2.71 -0.63
N GLY A 119 -12.97 2.43 0.17
CA GLY A 119 -11.57 2.69 -0.20
C GLY A 119 -11.20 2.03 -1.53
N ALA A 120 -11.53 0.75 -1.71
CA ALA A 120 -11.29 -0.01 -2.94
C ALA A 120 -12.00 0.63 -4.15
N PHE A 121 -13.26 1.05 -3.98
CA PHE A 121 -14.05 1.68 -5.03
C PHE A 121 -13.47 3.03 -5.46
N ILE A 122 -13.09 3.87 -4.48
CA ILE A 122 -12.41 5.15 -4.74
C ILE A 122 -11.08 4.90 -5.47
N GLY A 123 -10.32 3.89 -5.03
CA GLY A 123 -9.09 3.47 -5.70
C GLY A 123 -9.30 3.09 -7.17
N ASP A 124 -10.27 2.21 -7.45
CA ASP A 124 -10.63 1.80 -8.83
C ASP A 124 -11.10 3.00 -9.66
N TRP A 125 -11.86 3.93 -9.08
CA TRP A 125 -12.34 5.13 -9.75
C TRP A 125 -11.22 6.10 -10.12
N ILE A 126 -10.27 6.34 -9.22
CA ILE A 126 -9.05 7.12 -9.50
C ILE A 126 -8.23 6.42 -10.61
N GLY A 127 -8.11 5.09 -10.53
CA GLY A 127 -7.48 4.28 -11.56
C GLY A 127 -8.13 4.46 -12.93
N LYS A 128 -9.46 4.36 -13.03
CA LYS A 128 -10.23 4.58 -14.27
C LYS A 128 -9.99 5.97 -14.85
N ARG A 129 -10.03 7.02 -14.03
CA ARG A 129 -9.77 8.40 -14.48
C ARG A 129 -8.37 8.60 -15.06
N ARG A 130 -7.39 7.81 -14.60
CA ARG A 130 -6.00 7.84 -15.08
C ARG A 130 -5.70 6.77 -16.12
N ASN A 131 -6.71 6.09 -16.67
CA ASN A 131 -6.56 4.92 -17.55
C ASN A 131 -5.60 3.86 -16.98
N TYR A 132 -5.57 3.72 -15.65
CA TYR A 132 -4.65 2.86 -14.89
C TYR A 132 -3.16 3.05 -15.24
N ARG A 133 -2.79 4.23 -15.75
CA ARG A 133 -1.38 4.61 -15.87
C ARG A 133 -0.92 5.06 -14.49
N LEU A 134 0.05 4.36 -13.93
CA LEU A 134 0.68 4.84 -12.70
C LEU A 134 1.48 6.11 -13.04
N PRO A 135 1.52 7.13 -12.16
CA PRO A 135 2.30 8.35 -12.38
C PRO A 135 3.81 8.10 -12.49
N LEU A 136 4.24 6.84 -12.30
CA LEU A 136 5.63 6.36 -12.38
C LEU A 136 5.97 5.72 -13.75
N THR A 137 5.02 5.70 -14.68
CA THR A 137 5.19 5.16 -16.03
C THR A 137 4.96 6.27 -17.07
N PRO A 138 5.95 6.57 -17.93
CA PRO A 138 5.74 7.46 -19.09
C PRO A 138 4.75 6.85 -20.10
#